data_AF-A0A558H0V5-F1
#
_entry.id   AF-A0A558H0V5-F1
#
_cell.length_a   1.000
_cell.length_b   1.000
_cell.length_c   1.000
_cell.angle_alpha   90.00
_cell.angle_beta   90.00
_cell.angle_gamma   90.00
#
_symmetry.space_group_name_H-M   'P 1'
#
loop_
_entity.id
_entity.type
_entity.pdbx_description
1 polymer ?
#
loop_
_entity_poly.entity_id
_entity_poly.type
_entity_poly.pdbx_seq_one_letter_code
_entity_poly.pdbx_strand_id
1 'polypeptide(L)'
;MSIEQTFEVRLRLEELPDEIEDLLVAELGGIVSRFAGVPYVTLLQAAPNGRKAALRLVARVVELGGKVRSVDFDYVTRSEIAERLGATRQAVTHWTAGLRQAGFPFPRPAIQAGVFLWCWSDVVDWAVASNHPVDEDVSLLSADEIAVVNGELAAGRLPIFA
;
A
#
# COMPACT_ATOMS: atom_id res chain seq x y z
N MET A 1 25.92 -1.36 -4.81
CA MET A 1 24.82 -1.87 -5.66
C MET A 1 23.64 -2.10 -4.72
N SER A 2 22.58 -1.30 -4.79
CA SER A 2 21.40 -1.54 -3.95
C SER A 2 20.68 -2.77 -4.49
N ILE A 3 20.34 -3.72 -3.61
CA ILE A 3 19.50 -4.86 -3.98
C ILE A 3 18.10 -4.32 -4.28
N GLU A 4 17.51 -4.72 -5.41
CA GLU A 4 16.10 -4.40 -5.70
C GLU A 4 15.18 -5.41 -5.01
N GLN A 5 14.11 -4.89 -4.43
CA GLN A 5 13.01 -5.63 -3.82
C GLN A 5 11.74 -5.37 -4.62
N THR A 6 10.83 -6.33 -4.66
CA THR A 6 9.53 -6.17 -5.33
C THR A 6 8.52 -5.61 -4.36
N PHE A 7 7.90 -4.48 -4.71
CA PHE A 7 6.87 -3.82 -3.93
C PHE A 7 5.50 -3.93 -4.58
N GLU A 8 4.45 -4.16 -3.81
CA GLU A 8 3.09 -3.92 -4.27
C GLU A 8 2.79 -2.43 -4.17
N VAL A 9 2.45 -1.81 -5.29
CA VAL A 9 2.09 -0.38 -5.33
C VAL A 9 0.68 -0.26 -5.89
N ARG A 10 -0.19 0.37 -5.11
CA ARG A 10 -1.54 0.72 -5.54
C ARG A 10 -1.65 2.23 -5.73
N LEU A 11 -2.07 2.63 -6.92
CA LEU A 11 -2.31 4.03 -7.27
C LEU A 11 -3.79 4.28 -7.41
N ARG A 12 -4.26 5.39 -6.83
CA ARG A 12 -5.55 5.98 -7.13
C ARG A 12 -5.39 6.93 -8.31
N LEU A 13 -6.26 6.79 -9.31
CA LEU A 13 -6.27 7.64 -10.50
C LEU A 13 -7.45 8.63 -10.43
N GLU A 14 -7.31 9.80 -11.07
CA GLU A 14 -8.41 10.76 -11.23
C GLU A 14 -9.44 10.26 -12.24
N GLU A 15 -8.95 9.74 -13.36
CA GLU A 15 -9.71 9.14 -14.44
C GLU A 15 -8.87 8.02 -15.05
N LEU A 16 -9.55 7.08 -15.70
CA LEU A 16 -8.91 6.00 -16.41
C LEU A 16 -9.71 5.71 -17.69
N PRO A 17 -9.28 6.24 -18.84
CA PRO A 17 -9.84 5.88 -20.14
C PRO A 17 -9.60 4.41 -20.46
N ASP A 18 -10.54 3.76 -21.15
CA ASP A 18 -10.46 2.33 -21.48
C ASP A 18 -9.16 1.97 -22.23
N GLU A 19 -8.71 2.82 -23.16
CA GLU A 19 -7.45 2.65 -23.89
C GLU A 19 -6.23 2.59 -22.95
N ILE A 20 -6.24 3.37 -21.86
CA ILE A 20 -5.15 3.38 -20.89
C ILE A 20 -5.26 2.18 -19.95
N GLU A 21 -6.47 1.78 -19.57
CA GLU A 21 -6.71 0.56 -18.79
C GLU A 21 -6.16 -0.67 -19.52
N ASP A 22 -6.47 -0.80 -20.81
CA ASP A 22 -5.98 -1.90 -21.64
C ASP A 22 -4.44 -1.93 -21.67
N LEU A 23 -3.79 -0.77 -21.80
CA LEU A 23 -2.33 -0.67 -21.75
C LEU A 23 -1.75 -1.03 -20.37
N LEU A 24 -2.35 -0.55 -19.27
CA LEU A 24 -1.90 -0.89 -17.92
C LEU A 24 -1.99 -2.39 -17.64
N VAL A 25 -3.06 -3.04 -18.11
CA VAL A 25 -3.24 -4.48 -17.95
C VAL A 25 -2.27 -5.25 -18.86
N ALA A 26 -2.22 -4.91 -20.16
CA ALA A 26 -1.46 -5.68 -21.14
C ALA A 26 0.06 -5.48 -21.03
N GLU A 27 0.52 -4.25 -20.81
CA GLU A 27 1.96 -3.92 -20.82
C GLU A 27 2.60 -4.03 -19.44
N LEU A 28 1.86 -3.72 -18.38
CA LEU A 28 2.39 -3.70 -17.01
C LEU A 28 1.90 -4.87 -16.15
N GLY A 29 0.93 -5.66 -16.61
CA GLY A 29 0.32 -6.72 -15.81
C GLY A 29 -0.50 -6.18 -14.63
N GLY A 30 -1.05 -4.98 -14.77
CA GLY A 30 -1.75 -4.28 -13.69
C GLY A 30 -3.11 -4.88 -13.40
N ILE A 31 -3.49 -4.85 -12.13
CA ILE A 31 -4.85 -5.18 -11.70
C ILE A 31 -5.61 -3.86 -11.53
N VAL A 32 -6.63 -3.64 -12.36
CA VAL A 32 -7.49 -2.46 -12.27
C VAL A 32 -8.73 -2.79 -11.44
N SER A 33 -9.06 -1.91 -10.50
CA SER A 33 -10.25 -2.01 -9.66
C SER A 33 -10.96 -0.66 -9.57
N ARG A 34 -12.26 -0.67 -9.31
CA ARG A 34 -13.06 0.54 -9.15
C ARG A 34 -13.83 0.49 -7.84
N PHE A 35 -13.59 1.47 -6.97
CA PHE A 35 -14.31 1.62 -5.71
C PHE A 35 -15.16 2.88 -5.76
N ALA A 36 -16.49 2.72 -5.72
CA ALA A 36 -17.45 3.81 -5.91
C ALA A 36 -17.17 4.65 -7.17
N GLY A 37 -16.79 3.97 -8.27
CA GLY A 37 -16.45 4.61 -9.54
C GLY A 37 -15.04 5.22 -9.60
N VAL A 38 -14.29 5.26 -8.49
CA VAL A 38 -12.91 5.74 -8.46
C VAL A 38 -11.97 4.63 -8.94
N PRO A 39 -11.17 4.86 -10.00
CA PRO A 39 -10.23 3.87 -10.52
C PRO A 39 -8.96 3.75 -9.65
N TYR A 40 -8.51 2.52 -9.49
CA TYR A 40 -7.24 2.16 -8.88
C TYR A 40 -6.52 1.16 -9.75
N VAL A 41 -5.19 1.22 -9.77
CA VAL A 41 -4.34 0.21 -10.39
C VAL A 41 -3.34 -0.30 -9.35
N THR A 42 -3.24 -1.63 -9.22
CA THR A 42 -2.25 -2.31 -8.38
C THR A 42 -1.25 -3.04 -9.25
N LEU A 43 0.04 -2.81 -9.00
CA LEU A 43 1.16 -3.31 -9.79
C LEU A 43 2.34 -3.68 -8.89
N LEU A 44 3.12 -4.67 -9.32
CA LEU A 44 4.39 -4.99 -8.70
C LEU A 44 5.52 -4.11 -9.27
N GLN A 45 6.38 -3.59 -8.40
CA GLN A 45 7.51 -2.74 -8.75
C GLN A 45 8.80 -3.21 -8.10
N ALA A 46 9.79 -3.57 -8.91
CA ALA A 46 11.15 -3.69 -8.43
C ALA A 46 11.74 -2.30 -8.12
N ALA A 47 12.30 -2.11 -6.93
CA ALA A 47 12.97 -0.89 -6.50
C ALA A 47 13.87 -1.12 -5.27
N PRO A 48 14.81 -0.21 -4.98
CA PRO A 48 15.61 -0.28 -3.76
C PRO A 48 14.85 0.10 -2.47
N ASN A 49 13.67 0.73 -2.59
CA ASN A 49 12.77 1.06 -1.49
C ASN A 49 11.37 1.40 -2.02
N GLY A 50 10.40 1.44 -1.11
CA GLY A 50 8.99 1.68 -1.40
C GLY A 50 8.74 3.03 -2.06
N ARG A 51 9.42 4.09 -1.59
CA ARG A 51 9.34 5.42 -2.24
C ARG A 51 9.76 5.38 -3.71
N LYS A 52 10.88 4.72 -4.04
CA LYS A 52 11.34 4.59 -5.43
C LYS A 52 10.42 3.71 -6.26
N ALA A 53 9.85 2.64 -5.68
CA ALA A 53 8.82 1.83 -6.34
C ALA A 53 7.61 2.69 -6.72
N ALA A 54 7.06 3.46 -5.77
CA ALA A 54 5.95 4.35 -6.03
C ALA A 54 6.25 5.33 -7.17
N LEU A 55 7.35 6.08 -7.06
CA LEU A 55 7.69 7.12 -8.04
C LEU A 55 7.92 6.54 -9.44
N ARG A 56 8.59 5.39 -9.54
CA ARG A 56 8.77 4.69 -10.83
C ARG A 56 7.42 4.28 -11.43
N LEU A 57 6.51 3.73 -10.63
CA LEU A 57 5.20 3.36 -11.13
C LEU A 57 4.40 4.58 -11.56
N VAL A 58 4.41 5.64 -10.76
CA VAL A 58 3.73 6.90 -11.07
C VAL A 58 4.22 7.46 -12.42
N ALA A 59 5.53 7.49 -12.65
CA ALA A 59 6.09 7.94 -13.92
C ALA A 59 5.59 7.09 -15.10
N ARG A 60 5.63 5.76 -14.98
CA ARG A 60 5.14 4.84 -16.02
C ARG A 60 3.66 5.02 -16.33
N VAL A 61 2.82 5.19 -15.31
CA VAL A 61 1.38 5.45 -15.51
C VAL A 61 1.15 6.79 -16.20
N VAL A 62 1.91 7.83 -15.84
CA VAL A 62 1.82 9.16 -16.47
C VAL A 62 2.31 9.15 -17.92
N GLU A 63 3.36 8.41 -18.23
CA GLU A 63 3.87 8.24 -19.60
C GLU A 63 2.84 7.58 -20.53
N LEU A 64 2.06 6.65 -20.00
CA LEU A 64 0.91 6.05 -20.70
C LEU A 64 -0.31 6.98 -20.77
N GLY A 65 -0.24 8.19 -20.22
CA GLY A 65 -1.35 9.17 -20.25
C GLY A 65 -2.33 9.06 -19.08
N GLY A 66 -2.05 8.23 -18.07
CA GLY A 66 -2.84 8.12 -16.85
C GLY A 66 -2.66 9.31 -15.91
N LYS A 67 -3.74 9.72 -15.23
CA LYS A 67 -3.71 10.82 -14.24
C LYS A 67 -3.68 10.28 -12.82
N VAL A 68 -2.49 10.20 -12.24
CA VAL A 68 -2.31 9.72 -10.86
C VAL A 68 -2.73 10.78 -9.85
N ARG A 69 -3.62 10.40 -8.92
CA ARG A 69 -4.05 11.26 -7.82
C ARG A 69 -3.20 11.07 -6.57
N SER A 70 -2.96 9.83 -6.19
CA SER A 70 -2.23 9.45 -4.98
C SER A 70 -1.78 8.00 -5.04
N VAL A 71 -0.75 7.67 -4.26
CA VAL A 71 -0.51 6.31 -3.80
C VAL A 71 -1.54 5.99 -2.72
N ASP A 72 -2.20 4.85 -2.84
CA ASP A 72 -3.22 4.40 -1.90
C ASP A 72 -2.60 3.77 -0.65
N PHE A 73 -3.27 3.92 0.49
CA PHE A 73 -2.93 3.18 1.69
C PHE A 73 -3.75 1.89 1.73
N ASP A 74 -3.11 0.77 2.06
CA ASP A 74 -3.84 -0.46 2.36
C ASP A 74 -4.35 -0.40 3.81
N TYR A 75 -5.57 0.10 3.97
CA TYR A 75 -6.23 0.18 5.26
C TYR A 75 -7.05 -1.06 5.55
N VAL A 76 -6.86 -1.63 6.73
CA VAL A 76 -7.49 -2.87 7.16
C VAL A 76 -8.25 -2.72 8.47
N THR A 77 -9.36 -3.43 8.57
CA THR A 77 -10.13 -3.64 9.79
C THR A 77 -9.53 -4.78 10.63
N ARG A 78 -9.97 -4.92 11.88
CA ARG A 78 -9.59 -6.07 12.73
C ARG A 78 -9.93 -7.43 12.10
N SER A 79 -11.04 -7.51 11.36
CA SER A 79 -11.47 -8.75 10.72
C SER A 79 -10.54 -9.13 9.58
N GLU A 80 -10.14 -8.16 8.75
CA GLU A 80 -9.18 -8.38 7.65
C GLU A 80 -7.78 -8.69 8.19
N ILE A 81 -7.35 -8.04 9.29
CA ILE A 81 -6.08 -8.40 9.96
C ILE A 81 -6.11 -9.86 10.42
N ALA A 82 -7.21 -10.30 11.05
CA ALA A 82 -7.35 -11.67 11.52
C ALA A 82 -7.27 -12.66 10.34
N GLU A 83 -7.97 -12.36 9.26
CA GLU A 83 -7.97 -13.19 8.05
C GLU A 83 -6.58 -13.27 7.41
N ARG A 84 -5.94 -12.13 7.14
CA ARG A 84 -4.65 -12.05 6.47
C ARG A 84 -3.50 -12.65 7.29
N LEU A 85 -3.55 -12.55 8.63
CA LEU A 85 -2.55 -13.17 9.51
C LEU A 85 -2.89 -14.61 9.91
N GLY A 86 -4.00 -15.18 9.41
CA GLY A 86 -4.47 -16.50 9.85
C GLY A 86 -4.77 -16.59 11.36
N ALA A 87 -5.11 -15.47 11.98
CA ALA A 87 -5.37 -15.32 13.40
C ALA A 87 -6.87 -15.31 13.72
N THR A 88 -7.22 -15.47 15.01
CA THR A 88 -8.61 -15.31 15.44
C THR A 88 -8.96 -13.84 15.66
N ARG A 89 -10.22 -13.45 15.39
CA ARG A 89 -10.72 -12.10 15.71
C ARG A 89 -10.54 -11.73 17.19
N GLN A 90 -10.66 -12.70 18.09
CA GLN A 90 -10.43 -12.51 19.52
C GLN A 90 -8.95 -12.18 19.82
N ALA A 91 -8.00 -12.84 19.16
CA ALA A 91 -6.58 -12.53 19.29
C ALA A 91 -6.28 -11.08 18.86
N VAL A 92 -6.77 -10.67 17.68
CA VAL A 92 -6.61 -9.28 17.19
C VAL A 92 -7.25 -8.27 18.14
N THR A 93 -8.41 -8.60 18.72
CA THR A 93 -9.06 -7.75 19.74
C THR A 93 -8.18 -7.59 20.98
N HIS A 94 -7.54 -8.66 21.45
CA HIS A 94 -6.60 -8.57 22.58
C HIS A 94 -5.33 -7.78 22.24
N TRP A 95 -4.78 -7.91 21.03
CA TRP A 95 -3.62 -7.14 20.59
C TRP A 95 -3.93 -5.64 20.54
N THR A 96 -5.02 -5.28 19.87
CA THR A 96 -5.44 -3.87 19.74
C THR A 96 -5.86 -3.22 21.07
N ALA A 97 -6.24 -4.02 22.07
CA ALA A 97 -6.54 -3.53 23.43
C ALA A 97 -5.30 -3.42 24.33
N GLY A 98 -4.11 -3.82 23.85
CA GLY A 98 -2.87 -3.82 24.65
C GLY A 98 -2.86 -4.87 25.76
N LEU A 99 -3.74 -5.87 25.70
CA LEU A 99 -3.88 -6.90 26.74
C LEU A 99 -2.85 -8.03 26.60
N ARG A 100 -2.13 -8.10 25.47
CA ARG A 100 -1.06 -9.08 25.18
C ARG A 100 0.09 -8.41 24.43
N GLN A 101 1.31 -8.94 24.61
CA GLN A 101 2.56 -8.50 23.98
C GLN A 101 3.17 -7.17 24.49
N ALA A 102 3.47 -7.10 25.79
CA ALA A 102 4.10 -5.93 26.42
C ALA A 102 5.46 -5.51 25.81
N GLY A 103 6.13 -6.38 25.05
CA GLY A 103 7.40 -6.08 24.38
C GLY A 103 7.26 -5.35 23.02
N PHE A 104 6.14 -5.55 22.32
CA PHE A 104 5.89 -5.00 20.99
C PHE A 104 4.45 -4.49 20.89
N PRO A 105 4.21 -3.18 21.13
CA PRO A 105 2.86 -2.65 21.11
C PRO A 105 2.27 -2.78 19.70
N PHE A 106 1.02 -3.25 19.63
CA PHE A 106 0.27 -3.28 18.38
C PHE A 106 0.12 -1.84 17.83
N PRO A 107 0.21 -1.61 16.51
CA PRO A 107 0.11 -0.28 15.94
C PRO A 107 -1.21 0.40 16.31
N ARG A 108 -1.18 1.72 16.42
CA ARG A 108 -2.40 2.51 16.60
C ARG A 108 -3.17 2.56 15.28
N PRO A 109 -4.52 2.62 15.33
CA PRO A 109 -5.30 2.81 14.11
C PRO A 109 -4.98 4.16 13.49
N ALA A 110 -4.77 4.19 12.17
CA ALA A 110 -4.59 5.39 11.38
C ALA A 110 -5.90 6.20 11.23
N ILE A 111 -7.05 5.51 11.24
CA ILE A 111 -8.38 6.13 11.16
C ILE A 111 -9.20 5.74 12.39
N GLN A 112 -9.83 6.73 13.02
CA GLN A 112 -10.65 6.60 14.23
C GLN A 112 -12.01 7.32 14.05
N ALA A 113 -12.78 6.94 13.05
CA ALA A 113 -14.02 7.61 12.68
C ALA A 113 -15.16 6.61 12.46
N GLY A 114 -15.90 6.28 13.54
CA GLY A 114 -16.97 5.26 13.54
C GLY A 114 -16.47 3.82 13.41
N VAL A 115 -15.35 3.62 12.71
CA VAL A 115 -14.58 2.38 12.61
C VAL A 115 -13.11 2.67 12.91
N PHE A 116 -12.37 1.65 13.30
CA PHE A 116 -10.91 1.71 13.42
C PHE A 116 -10.27 1.00 12.23
N LEU A 117 -9.35 1.68 11.54
CA LEU A 117 -8.55 1.11 10.46
C LEU A 117 -7.07 1.27 10.77
N TRP A 118 -6.29 0.25 10.44
CA TRP A 118 -4.83 0.22 10.58
C TRP A 118 -4.19 0.22 9.19
N CYS A 119 -3.00 0.80 9.09
CA CYS A 119 -2.20 0.61 7.89
C CYS A 119 -1.65 -0.82 7.89
N TRP A 120 -1.81 -1.54 6.78
CA TRP A 120 -1.39 -2.93 6.69
C TRP A 120 0.13 -3.08 6.83
N SER A 121 0.94 -2.15 6.30
CA SER A 121 2.40 -2.20 6.46
C SER A 121 2.83 -2.11 7.93
N ASP A 122 2.21 -1.23 8.73
CA ASP A 122 2.48 -1.16 10.17
C ASP A 122 2.10 -2.47 10.90
N VAL A 123 1.05 -3.15 10.44
CA VAL A 123 0.61 -4.44 11.01
C VAL A 123 1.59 -5.54 10.65
N VAL A 124 2.11 -5.57 9.42
CA VAL A 124 3.14 -6.51 8.96
C VAL A 124 4.44 -6.29 9.74
N ASP A 125 4.89 -5.05 9.89
CA ASP A 125 6.08 -4.71 10.68
C ASP A 125 5.95 -5.20 12.13
N TRP A 126 4.79 -4.99 12.74
CA TRP A 126 4.49 -5.53 14.06
C TRP A 126 4.49 -7.05 14.08
N ALA A 127 3.90 -7.71 13.08
CA ALA A 127 3.82 -9.17 13.00
C ALA A 127 5.23 -9.77 12.90
N VAL A 128 6.09 -9.24 12.04
CA VAL A 128 7.50 -9.65 11.91
C VAL A 128 8.23 -9.45 13.24
N ALA A 129 8.13 -8.27 13.86
CA ALA A 129 8.80 -7.97 15.13
C ALA A 129 8.34 -8.87 16.29
N SER A 130 7.07 -9.30 16.26
CA SER A 130 6.47 -10.19 17.24
C SER A 130 6.55 -11.68 16.87
N ASN A 131 7.29 -12.01 15.80
CA ASN A 131 7.52 -13.37 15.31
C ASN A 131 6.22 -14.10 14.90
N HIS A 132 5.22 -13.34 14.45
CA HIS A 132 4.05 -13.83 13.76
C HIS A 132 4.37 -14.07 12.28
N PRO A 133 3.96 -15.21 11.70
CA PRO A 133 4.22 -15.51 10.30
C PRO A 133 3.46 -14.53 9.40
N VAL A 134 4.17 -14.00 8.41
CA VAL A 134 3.62 -13.19 7.32
C VAL A 134 4.18 -13.73 6.00
N ASP A 135 3.44 -13.50 4.92
CA ASP A 135 3.97 -13.72 3.57
C ASP A 135 4.96 -12.59 3.26
N GLU A 136 6.21 -12.95 2.93
CA GLU A 136 7.31 -12.02 2.66
C GLU A 136 7.62 -11.88 1.16
N ASP A 137 6.82 -12.51 0.28
CA ASP A 137 7.11 -12.54 -1.16
C ASP A 137 7.05 -11.14 -1.82
N VAL A 138 6.34 -10.20 -1.19
CA VAL A 138 6.21 -8.82 -1.67
C VAL A 138 6.40 -7.82 -0.53
N SER A 139 7.23 -6.81 -0.76
CA SER A 139 7.46 -5.71 0.16
C SER A 139 6.32 -4.69 0.10
N LEU A 140 6.03 -4.06 1.24
CA LEU A 140 5.01 -3.01 1.32
C LEU A 140 5.67 -1.64 1.49
N LEU A 141 4.99 -0.60 1.03
CA LEU A 141 5.39 0.76 1.32
C LEU A 141 5.01 1.08 2.76
N SER A 142 5.94 1.68 3.50
CA SER A 142 5.61 2.23 4.82
C SER A 142 4.61 3.40 4.69
N ALA A 143 3.83 3.65 5.73
CA ALA A 143 2.90 4.78 5.75
C ALA A 143 3.60 6.13 5.51
N ASP A 144 4.82 6.29 6.04
CA ASP A 144 5.64 7.48 5.84
C ASP A 144 6.10 7.65 4.39
N GLU A 145 6.53 6.58 3.73
CA GLU A 145 6.88 6.63 2.31
C GLU A 145 5.68 7.03 1.44
N ILE A 146 4.50 6.46 1.71
CA ILE A 146 3.26 6.82 1.03
C ILE A 146 2.94 8.30 1.26
N ALA A 147 3.04 8.79 2.50
CA ALA A 147 2.79 10.19 2.85
C ALA A 147 3.75 11.14 2.12
N VAL A 148 5.05 10.81 2.06
CA VAL A 148 6.05 11.61 1.34
C VAL A 148 5.72 11.69 -0.14
N VAL A 149 5.43 10.56 -0.79
CA VAL A 149 5.12 10.53 -2.24
C VAL A 149 3.83 11.29 -2.52
N ASN A 150 2.80 11.12 -1.69
CA ASN A 150 1.55 11.87 -1.82
C ASN A 150 1.73 13.38 -1.62
N GLY A 151 2.63 13.80 -0.73
CA GLY A 151 3.02 15.21 -0.59
C GLY A 151 3.75 15.75 -1.82
N GLU A 152 4.57 14.93 -2.49
CA GLU A 152 5.25 15.29 -3.74
C GLU A 152 4.25 15.41 -4.91
N LEU A 153 3.32 14.46 -5.02
CA LEU A 153 2.22 14.48 -5.99
C LEU A 153 1.34 15.72 -5.81
N ALA A 154 0.89 16.00 -4.58
CA ALA A 154 0.04 17.16 -4.29
C ALA A 154 0.73 18.50 -4.60
N ALA A 155 2.06 18.55 -4.50
CA ALA A 155 2.84 19.73 -4.85
C ALA A 155 3.17 19.84 -6.35
N GLY A 156 2.75 18.89 -7.18
CA GLY A 156 3.10 18.82 -8.60
C GLY A 156 4.59 18.54 -8.85
N ARG A 157 5.30 17.99 -7.87
CA ARG A 157 6.75 17.71 -7.92
C ARG A 157 7.03 16.27 -8.34
N LEU A 158 6.50 15.85 -9.48
CA LEU A 158 6.86 14.56 -10.05
C LEU A 158 8.31 14.62 -10.54
N PRO A 159 9.23 13.75 -10.06
CA PRO A 159 10.51 13.61 -10.70
C PRO A 159 10.27 13.03 -12.10
N ILE A 160 10.54 13.84 -13.13
CA ILE A 160 10.73 13.32 -14.48
C ILE A 160 12.02 12.50 -14.39
N PHE A 161 11.89 11.17 -14.35
CA PHE A 161 13.05 10.29 -14.45
C PHE A 161 13.53 10.34 -15.90
N ALA A 162 14.55 11.15 -16.15
CA ALA A 162 15.32 11.11 -17.39
C ALA A 162 16.26 9.89 -17.40
#